data_AF-A0A936FIA9-F1
#
_entry.id   AF-A0A936FIA9-F1
#
_cell.length_a   1.000
_cell.length_b   1.000
_cell.length_c   1.000
_cell.angle_alpha   90.00
_cell.angle_beta   90.00
_cell.angle_gamma   90.00
#
_symmetry.space_group_name_H-M   'P 1'
#
loop_
_entity.id
_entity.type
_entity.pdbx_description
1 polymer ?
#
loop_
_entity_poly.entity_id
_entity_poly.type
_entity_poly.pdbx_seq_one_letter_code
_entity_poly.pdbx_strand_id
1 'polypeptide(L)'
;MASRKRYADFLSIGNIMKTARQNNAAWAYLASMPDTSYTAKTTASRQGAPEMAANMTTPRPHAELAARYYADDTLKCWYRRNPNREWTITSHPAWDADGEYHVGHEPPPIKRTITLTVNGREWVLPEPLREHPSECADFWFVTHDLATFGTKWFNDQRDVSRFDAGNCFGAEADAQAWAEFDKWCRGGGDVYKAGHAT
;
A
#
# COMPACT_ATOMS: atom_id res chain seq x y z
N MET A 1 -35.86 2.46 19.54
CA MET A 1 -35.80 2.37 18.06
C MET A 1 -34.88 3.45 17.41
N ALA A 2 -33.79 3.89 18.07
CA ALA A 2 -32.96 5.00 17.59
C ALA A 2 -31.47 4.67 17.31
N SER A 3 -31.03 3.41 17.40
CA SER A 3 -29.60 3.06 17.20
C SER A 3 -29.22 2.51 15.81
N ARG A 4 -30.19 2.15 14.95
CA ARG A 4 -29.88 1.62 13.60
C ARG A 4 -29.48 2.69 12.59
N LYS A 5 -29.89 3.96 12.79
CA LYS A 5 -29.70 5.03 11.81
C LYS A 5 -28.29 5.62 11.80
N ARG A 6 -27.55 5.59 12.91
CA ARG A 6 -26.17 6.14 12.97
C ARG A 6 -25.08 5.18 12.49
N TYR A 7 -25.37 3.88 12.39
CA TYR A 7 -24.40 2.87 11.93
C TYR A 7 -24.32 2.74 10.40
N ALA A 8 -25.41 3.04 9.68
CA ALA A 8 -25.45 2.91 8.21
C ALA A 8 -24.64 4.00 7.48
N ASP A 9 -24.50 5.19 8.08
CA ASP A 9 -23.81 6.32 7.43
C ASP A 9 -22.27 6.20 7.48
N PHE A 10 -21.73 5.35 8.37
CA PHE A 10 -20.28 5.18 8.58
C PHE A 10 -19.64 4.02 7.78
N LEU A 11 -20.43 3.09 7.22
CA LEU A 11 -19.95 1.82 6.67
C LEU A 11 -20.25 1.63 5.17
N SER A 12 -20.20 2.68 4.36
CA SER A 12 -19.88 2.45 2.95
C SER A 12 -18.43 1.96 2.90
N ILE A 13 -18.15 0.82 2.26
CA ILE A 13 -16.76 0.37 1.95
C ILE A 13 -15.97 1.57 1.42
N GLY A 14 -16.56 2.41 0.57
CA GLY A 14 -15.93 3.63 0.05
C GLY A 14 -15.49 4.61 1.14
N ASN A 15 -16.24 4.78 2.23
CA ASN A 15 -15.85 5.65 3.34
C ASN A 15 -14.77 5.02 4.23
N ILE A 16 -14.83 3.71 4.50
CA ILE A 16 -13.80 3.00 5.28
C ILE A 16 -12.49 2.97 4.50
N MET A 17 -12.55 2.68 3.20
CA MET A 17 -11.41 2.67 2.27
C MET A 17 -10.82 4.06 2.08
N LYS A 18 -11.67 5.09 1.91
CA LYS A 18 -11.23 6.48 1.85
C LYS A 18 -10.55 6.92 3.14
N THR A 19 -11.09 6.53 4.30
CA THR A 19 -10.48 6.80 5.61
C THR A 19 -9.17 6.02 5.80
N ALA A 20 -9.10 4.75 5.39
CA ALA A 20 -7.86 3.96 5.41
C ALA A 20 -6.78 4.54 4.48
N ARG A 21 -7.16 4.98 3.27
CA ARG A 21 -6.29 5.67 2.30
C ARG A 21 -5.80 7.01 2.84
N GLN A 22 -6.68 7.79 3.49
CA GLN A 22 -6.34 9.04 4.18
C GLN A 22 -5.43 8.81 5.39
N ASN A 23 -5.63 7.74 6.16
CA ASN A 23 -4.76 7.38 7.28
C ASN A 23 -3.38 6.90 6.80
N ASN A 24 -3.26 6.29 5.62
CA ASN A 24 -1.97 6.02 4.99
C ASN A 24 -1.30 7.31 4.48
N ALA A 25 -2.06 8.32 4.05
CA ALA A 25 -1.53 9.65 3.74
C ALA A 25 -1.09 10.44 5.00
N ALA A 26 -1.70 10.16 6.17
CA ALA A 26 -1.26 10.73 7.44
C ALA A 26 0.17 10.26 7.83
N TRP A 27 0.60 9.07 7.40
CA TRP A 27 1.99 8.63 7.54
C TRP A 27 2.96 9.38 6.63
N ALA A 28 2.55 9.76 5.42
CA ALA A 28 3.36 10.62 4.54
C ALA A 28 3.50 12.05 5.09
N TYR A 29 2.49 12.55 5.81
CA TYR A 29 2.54 13.83 6.51
C TYR A 29 3.46 13.78 7.76
N LEU A 30 3.40 12.70 8.56
CA LEU A 30 4.30 12.50 9.71
C LEU A 30 5.76 12.25 9.31
N ALA A 31 6.00 11.55 8.19
CA ALA A 31 7.34 11.36 7.62
C ALA A 31 7.91 12.64 6.96
N SER A 32 7.06 13.66 6.72
CA SER A 32 7.47 14.96 6.17
C SER A 32 7.72 16.04 7.22
N MET A 33 7.55 15.74 8.51
CA MET A 33 7.86 16.68 9.58
C MET A 33 9.38 16.76 9.77
N PRO A 34 10.00 17.94 9.65
CA PRO A 34 11.42 18.11 9.95
C PRO A 34 11.63 17.96 11.45
N ASP A 35 12.32 16.90 11.85
CA ASP A 35 12.63 16.65 13.25
C ASP A 35 13.61 17.71 13.76
N THR A 36 13.14 18.47 14.75
CA THR A 36 13.88 19.53 15.41
C THR A 36 15.01 18.98 16.28
N SER A 37 16.22 19.41 15.95
CA SER A 37 17.39 19.65 16.82
C SER A 37 18.17 18.46 17.43
N TYR A 38 19.41 18.31 16.97
CA TYR A 38 20.56 18.36 17.88
C TYR A 38 21.78 18.99 17.19
N THR A 39 22.28 20.07 17.77
CA THR A 39 23.49 20.79 17.37
C THR A 39 24.75 20.05 17.81
N ALA A 40 25.75 19.97 16.94
CA ALA A 40 27.15 19.91 17.34
C ALA A 40 27.90 21.05 16.63
N LYS A 41 28.28 22.07 17.41
CA LYS A 41 29.23 23.11 17.01
C LYS A 41 30.63 22.50 16.97
N THR A 42 31.38 22.77 15.92
CA THR A 42 32.84 22.86 16.03
C THR A 42 33.33 23.97 15.11
N THR A 43 33.84 25.04 15.73
CA THR A 43 34.47 26.17 15.07
C THR A 43 35.98 25.97 15.12
N ALA A 44 36.66 25.93 13.98
CA ALA A 44 38.02 26.45 13.84
C ALA A 44 38.37 26.64 12.35
N SER A 45 38.81 27.87 12.07
CA SER A 45 39.21 28.45 10.79
C SER A 45 40.55 27.92 10.26
N ARG A 46 40.68 27.71 8.94
CA ARG A 46 41.75 28.32 8.12
C ARG A 46 41.64 28.02 6.61
N GLN A 47 41.45 29.10 5.86
CA GLN A 47 42.06 29.46 4.57
C GLN A 47 42.58 28.34 3.63
N GLY A 48 41.98 28.30 2.43
CA GLY A 48 42.70 28.17 1.16
C GLY A 48 42.71 26.80 0.49
N ALA A 49 41.72 26.54 -0.38
CA ALA A 49 41.87 25.65 -1.55
C ALA A 49 40.70 25.89 -2.53
N PRO A 50 40.94 25.78 -3.86
CA PRO A 50 40.07 26.36 -4.88
C PRO A 50 38.77 25.56 -5.07
N GLU A 51 37.71 26.28 -5.44
CA GLU A 51 36.44 25.77 -5.96
C GLU A 51 36.70 24.81 -7.13
N MET A 52 36.79 23.52 -6.84
CA MET A 52 36.52 22.49 -7.83
C MET A 52 35.06 22.12 -7.68
N ALA A 53 34.30 22.45 -8.72
CA ALA A 53 32.89 22.19 -8.91
C ALA A 53 32.47 20.88 -8.22
N ALA A 54 31.65 21.02 -7.18
CA ALA A 54 30.85 19.93 -6.68
C ALA A 54 29.92 19.51 -7.82
N ASN A 55 30.38 18.52 -8.58
CA ASN A 55 29.57 17.76 -9.51
C ASN A 55 28.52 17.09 -8.62
N MET A 56 27.36 17.76 -8.45
CA MET A 56 26.20 17.21 -7.77
C MET A 56 25.69 16.06 -8.64
N THR A 57 26.36 14.90 -8.52
CA THR A 57 25.95 13.63 -9.11
C THR A 57 24.54 13.37 -8.61
N THR A 58 23.56 13.52 -9.50
CA THR A 58 22.20 13.09 -9.21
C THR A 58 22.28 11.66 -8.66
N PRO A 59 21.73 11.38 -7.46
CA PRO A 59 21.78 10.04 -6.90
C PRO A 59 21.21 9.07 -7.92
N ARG A 60 21.98 8.04 -8.28
CA ARG A 60 21.46 6.99 -9.16
C ARG A 60 20.26 6.34 -8.47
N PRO A 61 19.15 6.09 -9.17
CA PRO A 61 18.03 5.34 -8.61
C PRO A 61 18.55 4.05 -7.97
N HIS A 62 18.04 3.74 -6.78
CA HIS A 62 18.35 2.50 -6.07
C HIS A 62 19.85 2.26 -5.78
N ALA A 63 20.69 3.32 -5.73
CA ALA A 63 22.13 3.18 -5.50
C ALA A 63 22.48 2.36 -4.24
N GLU A 64 21.71 2.51 -3.17
CA GLU A 64 21.90 1.74 -1.92
C GLU A 64 21.57 0.25 -2.10
N LEU A 65 20.53 -0.08 -2.87
CA LEU A 65 20.18 -1.46 -3.18
C LEU A 65 21.23 -2.11 -4.07
N ALA A 66 21.73 -1.38 -5.07
CA ALA A 66 22.82 -1.83 -5.93
C ALA A 66 24.09 -2.12 -5.11
N ALA A 67 24.47 -1.20 -4.21
CA ALA A 67 25.62 -1.41 -3.32
C ALA A 67 25.45 -2.67 -2.45
N ARG A 68 24.26 -2.90 -1.89
CA ARG A 68 23.96 -4.09 -1.09
C ARG A 68 24.04 -5.38 -1.91
N TYR A 69 23.48 -5.40 -3.11
CA TYR A 69 23.49 -6.58 -3.98
C TYR A 69 24.90 -7.00 -4.40
N TYR A 70 25.77 -6.03 -4.73
CA TYR A 70 27.15 -6.33 -5.13
C TYR A 70 28.11 -6.58 -3.96
N ALA A 71 27.69 -6.28 -2.72
CA ALA A 71 28.50 -6.52 -1.53
C ALA A 71 28.36 -7.96 -0.98
N ASP A 72 27.31 -8.69 -1.34
CA ASP A 72 27.01 -10.02 -0.81
C ASP A 72 26.41 -10.92 -1.91
N ASP A 73 27.17 -11.93 -2.32
CA ASP A 73 26.83 -12.86 -3.41
C ASP A 73 25.75 -13.89 -3.03
N THR A 74 25.39 -13.97 -1.75
CA THR A 74 24.33 -14.85 -1.26
C THR A 74 22.93 -14.24 -1.40
N LEU A 75 22.85 -12.92 -1.64
CA LEU A 75 21.60 -12.20 -1.80
C LEU A 75 21.08 -12.29 -3.23
N LYS A 76 19.75 -12.38 -3.37
CA LYS A 76 19.07 -12.32 -4.67
C LYS A 76 18.54 -10.92 -4.89
N CYS A 77 18.54 -10.48 -6.15
CA CYS A 77 17.82 -9.28 -6.55
C CYS A 77 16.44 -9.69 -7.09
N TRP A 78 15.40 -9.23 -6.41
CA TRP A 78 14.02 -9.40 -6.80
C TRP A 78 13.57 -8.12 -7.51
N TYR A 79 12.97 -8.29 -8.68
CA TYR A 79 12.48 -7.21 -9.53
C TYR A 79 11.03 -7.45 -9.91
N ARG A 80 10.25 -6.38 -9.90
CA ARG A 80 8.95 -6.32 -10.57
C ARG A 80 8.76 -4.94 -11.20
N ARG A 81 8.14 -4.93 -12.38
CA ARG A 81 7.79 -3.69 -13.08
C ARG A 81 6.46 -3.11 -12.63
N ASN A 82 5.54 -3.96 -12.16
CA ASN A 82 4.22 -3.57 -11.74
C ASN A 82 3.98 -4.07 -10.30
N PRO A 83 3.37 -3.27 -9.41
CA PRO A 83 3.11 -3.67 -8.02
C PRO A 83 2.25 -4.93 -7.89
N ASN A 84 1.49 -5.27 -8.92
CA ASN A 84 0.60 -6.43 -8.95
C ASN A 84 1.22 -7.66 -9.64
N ARG A 85 2.45 -7.56 -10.14
CA ARG A 85 3.17 -8.72 -10.69
C ARG A 85 3.95 -9.45 -9.61
N GLU A 86 4.12 -10.74 -9.83
CA GLU A 86 5.00 -11.56 -9.01
C GLU A 86 6.44 -11.02 -9.07
N TRP A 87 7.15 -11.14 -7.95
CA TRP A 87 8.57 -10.83 -7.90
C TRP A 87 9.34 -11.86 -8.72
N THR A 88 10.20 -11.37 -9.61
CA THR A 88 11.09 -12.21 -10.43
C THR A 88 12.52 -12.02 -9.97
N ILE A 89 13.31 -13.09 -9.95
CA ILE A 89 14.75 -12.98 -9.66
C ILE A 89 15.44 -12.45 -10.92
N THR A 90 16.28 -11.42 -10.76
CA THR A 90 17.18 -10.93 -11.81
C THR A 90 18.63 -11.07 -11.36
N SER A 91 19.47 -11.59 -12.25
CA SER A 91 20.93 -11.66 -12.06
C SER A 91 21.66 -10.43 -12.59
N HIS A 92 20.98 -9.59 -13.38
CA HIS A 92 21.54 -8.39 -14.01
C HIS A 92 20.55 -7.23 -13.85
N PRO A 93 20.33 -6.72 -12.63
CA PRO A 93 19.40 -5.63 -12.39
C PRO A 93 19.84 -4.36 -13.13
N ALA A 94 18.93 -3.80 -13.93
CA ALA A 94 19.16 -2.55 -14.66
C ALA A 94 19.08 -1.31 -13.76
N TRP A 95 18.45 -1.45 -12.58
CA TRP A 95 18.21 -0.37 -11.62
C TRP A 95 17.48 0.83 -12.25
N ASP A 96 16.49 0.54 -13.10
CA ASP A 96 15.60 1.54 -13.69
C ASP A 96 14.74 2.22 -12.61
N ALA A 97 14.49 3.52 -12.78
CA ALA A 97 13.75 4.32 -11.80
C ALA A 97 12.29 3.86 -11.61
N ASP A 98 11.70 3.27 -12.65
CA ASP A 98 10.31 2.81 -12.66
C ASP A 98 10.17 1.36 -12.13
N GLY A 99 11.29 0.70 -11.81
CA GLY A 99 11.33 -0.66 -11.31
C GLY A 99 11.23 -0.73 -9.80
N GLU A 100 10.42 -1.66 -9.27
CA GLU A 100 10.52 -2.02 -7.87
C GLU A 100 11.59 -3.10 -7.69
N TYR A 101 12.55 -2.82 -6.80
CA TYR A 101 13.67 -3.69 -6.48
C TYR A 101 13.68 -4.07 -5.01
N HIS A 102 14.07 -5.31 -4.72
CA HIS A 102 14.37 -5.78 -3.37
C HIS A 102 15.61 -6.67 -3.39
N VAL A 103 16.46 -6.54 -2.37
CA VAL A 103 17.67 -7.36 -2.21
C VAL A 103 17.55 -8.16 -0.92
N GLY A 104 17.44 -9.48 -1.06
CA GLY A 104 17.15 -10.41 0.04
C GLY A 104 17.14 -11.86 -0.40
N HIS A 105 17.09 -12.80 0.54
CA HIS A 105 17.06 -14.24 0.22
C HIS A 105 15.69 -14.71 -0.31
N GLU A 106 14.62 -14.02 0.10
CA GLU A 106 13.22 -14.33 -0.21
C GLU A 106 12.53 -13.15 -0.90
N PRO A 107 11.49 -13.39 -1.73
CA PRO A 107 10.75 -12.30 -2.36
C PRO A 107 9.96 -11.53 -1.30
N PRO A 108 9.80 -10.21 -1.45
CA PRO A 108 8.82 -9.48 -0.66
C PRO A 108 7.41 -10.03 -0.87
N PRO A 109 6.50 -9.83 0.09
CA PRO A 109 5.09 -10.14 -0.11
C PRO A 109 4.57 -9.41 -1.35
N ILE A 110 3.92 -10.14 -2.27
CA ILE A 110 3.34 -9.57 -3.50
C ILE A 110 2.19 -8.62 -3.14
N LYS A 111 1.44 -8.95 -2.10
CA LYS A 111 0.24 -8.23 -1.66
C LYS A 111 0.54 -7.40 -0.42
N ARG A 112 0.32 -6.08 -0.51
CA ARG A 112 0.21 -5.24 0.67
C ARG A 112 -1.11 -5.57 1.37
N THR A 113 -1.10 -5.63 2.70
CA THR A 113 -2.28 -5.90 3.50
C THR A 113 -2.55 -4.75 4.46
N ILE A 114 -3.82 -4.54 4.76
CA ILE A 114 -4.32 -3.63 5.79
C ILE A 114 -4.81 -4.49 6.95
N THR A 115 -4.29 -4.24 8.14
CA THR A 115 -4.78 -4.86 9.37
C THR A 115 -5.83 -3.95 10.00
N LEU A 116 -7.04 -4.49 10.23
CA LEU A 116 -8.16 -3.80 10.86
C LEU A 116 -8.57 -4.55 12.13
N THR A 117 -8.74 -3.82 13.24
CA THR A 117 -9.31 -4.38 14.46
C THR A 117 -10.73 -3.86 14.64
N VAL A 118 -11.72 -4.74 14.52
CA VAL A 118 -13.15 -4.41 14.64
C VAL A 118 -13.79 -5.33 15.67
N ASN A 119 -14.45 -4.77 16.69
CA ASN A 119 -15.03 -5.51 17.83
C ASN A 119 -14.03 -6.47 18.51
N GLY A 120 -12.76 -6.07 18.62
CA GLY A 120 -11.70 -6.90 19.23
C GLY A 120 -11.22 -8.06 18.36
N ARG A 121 -11.77 -8.24 17.15
CA ARG A 121 -11.28 -9.19 16.16
C ARG A 121 -10.38 -8.49 15.16
N GLU A 122 -9.23 -9.10 14.88
CA GLU A 122 -8.31 -8.66 13.85
C GLU A 122 -8.67 -9.26 12.48
N TRP A 123 -8.61 -8.44 11.44
CA TRP A 123 -8.78 -8.80 10.04
C TRP A 123 -7.56 -8.32 9.26
N VAL A 124 -6.95 -9.22 8.50
CA VAL A 124 -5.86 -8.88 7.57
C VAL A 124 -6.43 -8.94 6.16
N LEU A 125 -6.63 -7.77 5.55
CA LEU A 125 -7.26 -7.63 4.25
C LEU A 125 -6.24 -7.19 3.20
N PRO A 126 -6.36 -7.62 1.94
CA PRO A 126 -5.50 -7.14 0.88
C PRO A 126 -5.76 -5.66 0.60
N GLU A 127 -4.73 -4.89 0.28
CA GLU A 127 -4.89 -3.50 -0.09
C GLU A 127 -5.54 -3.39 -1.49
N PRO A 128 -6.53 -2.48 -1.68
CA PRO A 128 -7.05 -2.19 -3.01
C PRO A 128 -5.98 -1.61 -3.94
N LEU A 129 -6.28 -1.58 -5.24
CA LEU A 129 -5.41 -0.96 -6.24
C LEU A 129 -5.17 0.52 -5.93
N ARG A 130 -3.90 0.93 -5.95
CA ARG A 130 -3.47 2.33 -5.73
C ARG A 130 -3.27 3.12 -7.02
N GLU A 131 -3.13 2.41 -8.14
CA GLU A 131 -2.90 2.96 -9.47
C GLU A 131 -3.95 2.42 -10.42
N HIS A 132 -4.30 3.23 -11.42
CA HIS A 132 -5.24 2.81 -12.45
C HIS A 132 -4.67 1.58 -13.16
N PRO A 133 -5.45 0.51 -13.33
CA PRO A 133 -5.06 -0.60 -14.20
C PRO A 133 -4.73 -0.09 -15.60
N SER A 134 -3.85 -0.80 -16.30
CA SER A 134 -3.65 -0.56 -17.73
C SER A 134 -4.94 -0.84 -18.50
N GLU A 135 -5.13 -0.17 -19.63
CA GLU A 135 -6.29 -0.41 -20.50
C GLU A 135 -6.41 -1.90 -20.87
N CYS A 136 -7.64 -2.42 -20.83
CA CYS A 136 -8.02 -3.82 -21.01
C CYS A 136 -7.49 -4.83 -19.95
N ALA A 137 -6.80 -4.37 -18.90
CA ALA A 137 -6.39 -5.23 -17.80
C ALA A 137 -7.60 -5.73 -17.01
N ASP A 138 -7.54 -6.97 -16.55
CA ASP A 138 -8.58 -7.54 -15.70
C ASP A 138 -8.48 -6.96 -14.28
N PHE A 139 -9.62 -6.60 -13.69
CA PHE A 139 -9.73 -6.19 -12.31
C PHE A 139 -11.03 -6.71 -11.70
N TRP A 140 -11.07 -6.74 -10.37
CA TRP A 140 -12.19 -7.22 -9.58
C TRP A 140 -12.73 -6.11 -8.68
N PHE A 141 -14.02 -6.11 -8.41
CA PHE A 141 -14.64 -5.16 -7.49
C PHE A 141 -15.79 -5.81 -6.71
N VAL A 142 -16.14 -5.21 -5.56
CA VAL A 142 -17.25 -5.68 -4.71
C VAL A 142 -18.47 -4.80 -4.91
N THR A 143 -19.62 -5.35 -5.28
CA THR A 143 -20.84 -4.57 -5.41
C THR A 143 -21.51 -4.29 -4.06
N HIS A 144 -22.51 -3.41 -4.05
CA HIS A 144 -23.24 -3.02 -2.85
C HIS A 144 -23.95 -4.19 -2.12
N ASP A 145 -24.32 -5.23 -2.87
CA ASP A 145 -24.90 -6.50 -2.43
C ASP A 145 -23.83 -7.55 -2.06
N LEU A 146 -22.56 -7.14 -1.99
CA LEU A 146 -21.40 -7.95 -1.61
C LEU A 146 -21.04 -9.07 -2.58
N ALA A 147 -21.50 -8.97 -3.83
CA ALA A 147 -21.05 -9.86 -4.89
C ALA A 147 -19.72 -9.36 -5.47
N THR A 148 -18.86 -10.30 -5.85
CA THR A 148 -17.58 -10.02 -6.51
C THR A 148 -17.78 -10.12 -8.02
N PHE A 149 -17.27 -9.14 -8.75
CA PHE A 149 -17.35 -9.12 -10.21
C PHE A 149 -15.98 -8.83 -10.82
N GLY A 150 -15.59 -9.64 -11.80
CA GLY A 150 -14.43 -9.42 -12.65
C GLY A 150 -14.82 -8.74 -13.96
N THR A 151 -14.05 -7.75 -14.38
CA THR A 151 -14.22 -7.09 -15.68
C THR A 151 -12.88 -6.55 -16.21
N LYS A 152 -12.87 -6.10 -17.46
CA LYS A 152 -11.74 -5.36 -18.05
C LYS A 152 -11.84 -3.89 -17.73
N TRP A 153 -10.68 -3.27 -17.51
CA TRP A 153 -10.53 -1.82 -17.33
C TRP A 153 -10.60 -1.11 -18.69
N PHE A 154 -11.68 -0.40 -18.95
CA PHE A 154 -11.85 0.39 -20.18
C PHE A 154 -11.58 1.88 -19.95
N ASN A 155 -11.14 2.26 -18.75
CA ASN A 155 -10.94 3.66 -18.36
C ASN A 155 -12.21 4.52 -18.58
N ASP A 156 -13.39 3.90 -18.45
CA ASP A 156 -14.66 4.61 -18.52
C ASP A 156 -15.02 5.25 -17.18
N GLN A 157 -16.06 6.09 -17.15
CA GLN A 157 -16.47 6.78 -15.92
C GLN A 157 -16.83 5.81 -14.77
N ARG A 158 -17.33 4.61 -15.07
CA ARG A 158 -17.71 3.62 -14.05
C ARG A 158 -16.47 2.99 -13.44
N ASP A 159 -15.48 2.66 -14.26
CA ASP A 159 -14.20 2.12 -13.83
C ASP A 159 -13.46 3.10 -12.94
N VAL A 160 -13.36 4.36 -13.38
CA VAL A 160 -12.77 5.45 -12.58
C VAL A 160 -13.52 5.63 -11.26
N SER A 161 -14.85 5.65 -11.28
CA SER A 161 -15.64 5.79 -10.05
C SER A 161 -15.44 4.64 -9.06
N ARG A 162 -15.28 3.39 -9.52
CA ARG A 162 -14.99 2.24 -8.66
C ARG A 162 -13.59 2.33 -8.05
N PHE A 163 -12.62 2.75 -8.85
CA PHE A 163 -11.25 2.93 -8.43
C PHE A 163 -11.12 4.05 -7.39
N ASP A 164 -11.78 5.19 -7.62
CA ASP A 164 -11.79 6.32 -6.69
C ASP A 164 -12.49 5.97 -5.36
N ALA A 165 -13.48 5.08 -5.40
CA ALA A 165 -14.10 4.50 -4.21
C ALA A 165 -13.18 3.50 -3.47
N GLY A 166 -12.01 3.18 -4.00
CA GLY A 166 -11.05 2.24 -3.40
C GLY A 166 -11.52 0.79 -3.46
N ASN A 167 -12.38 0.45 -4.42
CA ASN A 167 -13.08 -0.84 -4.48
C ASN A 167 -12.61 -1.71 -5.66
N CYS A 168 -11.40 -1.48 -6.15
CA CYS A 168 -10.81 -2.25 -7.23
C CYS A 168 -9.65 -3.11 -6.70
N PHE A 169 -9.58 -4.35 -7.16
CA PHE A 169 -8.62 -5.35 -6.72
C PHE A 169 -7.99 -6.05 -7.92
N GLY A 170 -6.73 -6.46 -7.75
CA GLY A 170 -6.01 -7.19 -8.79
C GLY A 170 -6.45 -8.65 -8.93
N ALA A 171 -7.14 -9.22 -7.93
CA ALA A 171 -7.55 -10.62 -7.92
C ALA A 171 -8.95 -10.81 -7.29
N GLU A 172 -9.66 -11.84 -7.73
CA GLU A 172 -10.99 -12.22 -7.22
C GLU A 172 -10.97 -12.50 -5.72
N ALA A 173 -10.00 -13.30 -5.28
CA ALA A 173 -9.85 -13.66 -3.86
C ALA A 173 -9.67 -12.44 -2.96
N ASP A 174 -9.07 -11.36 -3.49
CA ASP A 174 -8.88 -10.13 -2.73
C ASP A 174 -10.18 -9.36 -2.58
N ALA A 175 -10.95 -9.25 -3.66
CA ALA A 175 -12.30 -8.70 -3.61
C ALA A 175 -13.20 -9.53 -2.67
N GLN A 176 -13.08 -10.86 -2.70
CA GLN A 176 -13.85 -11.77 -1.87
C GLN A 176 -13.57 -11.58 -0.38
N ALA A 177 -12.30 -11.40 0.01
CA ALA A 177 -11.92 -11.12 1.39
C ALA A 177 -12.59 -9.83 1.92
N TRP A 178 -12.67 -8.79 1.09
CA TRP A 178 -13.39 -7.55 1.43
C TRP A 178 -14.90 -7.75 1.51
N ALA A 179 -15.49 -8.53 0.61
CA ALA A 179 -16.91 -8.85 0.64
C ALA A 179 -17.30 -9.61 1.92
N GLU A 180 -16.46 -10.57 2.35
CA GLU A 180 -16.65 -11.31 3.61
C GLU A 180 -16.52 -10.43 4.85
N PHE A 181 -15.54 -9.53 4.85
CA PHE A 181 -15.39 -8.53 5.91
C PHE A 181 -16.62 -7.62 6.03
N ASP A 182 -17.11 -7.07 4.91
CA ASP A 182 -18.31 -6.21 4.93
C ASP A 182 -19.56 -7.02 5.32
N LYS A 183 -19.68 -8.26 4.84
CA LYS A 183 -20.76 -9.17 5.25
C LYS A 183 -20.76 -9.39 6.75
N TRP A 184 -19.60 -9.65 7.35
CA TRP A 184 -19.47 -9.82 8.80
C TRP A 184 -19.80 -8.52 9.55
N CYS A 185 -19.31 -7.37 9.08
CA CYS A 185 -19.64 -6.06 9.65
C CYS A 185 -21.15 -5.79 9.64
N ARG A 186 -21.83 -6.02 8.50
CA ARG A 186 -23.29 -5.84 8.35
C ARG A 186 -24.10 -6.87 9.14
N GLY A 187 -23.57 -8.08 9.29
CA GLY A 187 -24.16 -9.13 10.12
C GLY A 187 -24.12 -8.85 11.63
N GLY A 188 -23.53 -7.73 12.05
CA GLY A 188 -23.43 -7.32 13.45
C GLY A 188 -22.10 -7.66 14.10
N GLY A 189 -21.10 -8.12 13.33
CA GLY A 189 -19.70 -8.22 13.76
C GLY A 189 -19.48 -8.98 15.07
N ASP A 190 -20.29 -10.00 15.35
CA ASP A 190 -20.41 -10.65 16.66
C ASP A 190 -20.84 -9.65 17.76
N VAL A 191 -22.11 -9.24 17.73
CA VAL A 191 -22.74 -8.56 18.87
C VAL A 191 -22.61 -9.46 20.10
N TYR A 192 -21.67 -9.11 21.00
CA TYR A 192 -21.67 -9.42 22.43
C TYR A 192 -22.38 -10.73 22.83
N LYS A 193 -21.75 -11.89 22.60
CA LYS A 193 -22.13 -13.13 23.33
C LYS A 193 -21.61 -13.16 24.77
N ALA A 194 -21.01 -12.08 25.26
CA ALA A 194 -20.67 -11.89 26.66
C ALA A 194 -21.62 -10.87 27.29
N GLY A 195 -22.72 -11.34 27.91
CA GLY A 195 -23.61 -10.42 28.64
C GLY A 195 -24.96 -10.95 29.13
N HIS A 196 -25.38 -12.17 28.77
CA HIS A 196 -26.60 -12.79 29.33
C HIS A 196 -26.35 -14.23 29.80
N ALA A 197 -25.37 -14.38 30.69
CA ALA A 197 -25.38 -15.34 31.78
C ALA A 197 -24.89 -14.51 32.97
N THR A 198 -25.69 -14.12 33.93
CA THR A 198 -26.78 -14.78 34.67
C THR A 198 -27.71 -13.72 35.26
#